data_AF-A0A3D3WHA1-F1
#
_entry.id   AF-A0A3D3WHA1-F1
#
_cell.length_a   1.000
_cell.length_b   1.000
_cell.length_c   1.000
_cell.angle_alpha   90.00
_cell.angle_beta   90.00
_cell.angle_gamma   90.00
#
_symmetry.space_group_name_H-M   'P 1'
#
loop_
_entity.id
_entity.type
_entity.pdbx_description
1 polymer ?
#
loop_
_entity_poly.entity_id
_entity_poly.type
_entity_poly.pdbx_seq_one_letter_code
_entity_poly.pdbx_strand_id
1 'polypeptide(L)'
;MIILQKRKDIPTYLTIAVPIIAILITVLAGGIIFALLGYPPLAALYEFFIAPLSRPDQVGNLLVKACPLIIISTGLIFCYRANVWNIGAEGQLILGAMGAGWVALSFPEAESPFMIVAMAVMAMLAGALWGAIPGLLKIRFKASEILVSLMLTYIAIFLVDWTVRSPWRDPLAFGFPLTKAYPDAGLIPVMSLPGIGRLGQLHWGVPVAFLVAICGWFYLTRSLGGYQIKLMGDAPRAGRFAGFNQGRVTMFVMMVSGGLAGLAGMI
;
A
#
# COMPACT_ATOMS: atom_id res chain seq x y z
N MET A 1 -48.86 -2.28 -8.13
CA MET A 1 -48.00 -2.63 -6.98
C MET A 1 -46.77 -3.33 -7.53
N ILE A 2 -45.58 -2.73 -7.46
CA ILE A 2 -44.34 -3.37 -7.95
C ILE A 2 -43.85 -4.30 -6.84
N ILE A 3 -43.85 -5.62 -7.09
CA ILE A 3 -43.38 -6.62 -6.14
C ILE A 3 -41.93 -6.95 -6.52
N LEU A 4 -40.98 -6.52 -5.69
CA LEU A 4 -39.57 -6.85 -5.85
C LEU A 4 -39.33 -8.29 -5.39
N GLN A 5 -39.17 -9.23 -6.33
CA GLN A 5 -38.73 -10.60 -6.04
C GLN A 5 -37.21 -10.73 -6.19
N LYS A 6 -36.58 -11.41 -5.22
CA LYS A 6 -35.15 -11.74 -5.28
C LYS A 6 -34.91 -12.68 -6.46
N ARG A 7 -34.13 -12.24 -7.46
CA ARG A 7 -33.67 -13.10 -8.56
C ARG A 7 -32.85 -14.26 -7.99
N LYS A 8 -33.28 -15.49 -8.25
CA LYS A 8 -32.58 -16.71 -7.83
C LYS A 8 -31.43 -17.05 -8.77
N ASP A 9 -31.63 -16.80 -10.07
CA ASP A 9 -30.65 -17.08 -11.11
C ASP A 9 -30.37 -15.81 -11.93
N ILE A 10 -29.08 -15.51 -12.12
CA ILE A 10 -28.63 -14.47 -13.05
C ILE A 10 -28.27 -15.20 -14.34
N PRO A 11 -28.95 -14.95 -15.46
CA PRO A 11 -28.64 -15.64 -16.70
C PRO A 11 -27.24 -15.27 -17.17
N THR A 12 -26.49 -16.26 -17.68
CA THR A 12 -25.06 -16.14 -18.02
C THR A 12 -24.75 -14.96 -18.94
N TYR A 13 -25.66 -14.62 -19.87
CA TYR A 13 -25.49 -13.48 -20.76
C TYR A 13 -25.42 -12.15 -20.01
N LEU A 14 -26.18 -11.96 -18.92
CA LEU A 14 -26.09 -10.76 -18.08
C LEU A 14 -24.80 -10.73 -17.27
N THR A 15 -24.37 -11.89 -16.77
CA THR A 15 -23.11 -12.01 -16.02
C THR A 15 -21.90 -11.60 -16.86
N ILE A 16 -21.92 -11.85 -18.17
CA ILE A 16 -20.86 -11.48 -19.11
C ILE A 16 -21.07 -10.06 -19.66
N ALA A 17 -22.31 -9.71 -20.04
CA ALA A 17 -22.61 -8.41 -20.65
C ALA A 17 -22.38 -7.24 -19.68
N VAL A 18 -22.69 -7.41 -18.39
CA VAL A 18 -22.56 -6.32 -17.41
C VAL A 18 -21.10 -5.84 -17.27
N PRO A 19 -20.09 -6.70 -17.04
CA PRO A 19 -18.68 -6.28 -17.02
C PRO A 19 -18.22 -5.65 -18.34
N ILE A 20 -18.60 -6.23 -19.48
CA ILE A 20 -18.19 -5.71 -20.80
C ILE A 20 -18.76 -4.30 -21.02
N ILE A 21 -20.05 -4.11 -20.77
CA ILE A 21 -20.72 -2.81 -20.88
C ILE A 21 -20.09 -1.82 -19.91
N ALA A 22 -19.79 -2.22 -18.67
CA ALA A 22 -19.13 -1.36 -17.70
C ALA A 22 -17.73 -0.91 -18.17
N ILE A 23 -16.94 -1.82 -18.74
CA ILE A 23 -15.63 -1.50 -19.33
C ILE A 23 -15.79 -0.52 -20.50
N LEU A 24 -16.72 -0.78 -21.42
CA LEU A 24 -16.97 0.09 -22.56
C LEU A 24 -17.40 1.49 -22.13
N ILE A 25 -18.33 1.60 -21.18
CA ILE A 25 -18.78 2.89 -20.63
C ILE A 25 -17.61 3.61 -19.94
N THR A 26 -16.75 2.89 -19.22
CA THR A 26 -15.57 3.48 -18.55
C THR A 26 -14.59 4.06 -19.56
N VAL A 27 -14.27 3.32 -20.63
CA VAL A 27 -13.38 3.78 -21.70
C VAL A 27 -13.98 4.97 -22.45
N LEU A 28 -15.28 4.92 -22.75
CA LEU A 28 -16.00 6.02 -23.40
C LEU A 28 -16.01 7.28 -22.54
N ALA A 29 -16.35 7.14 -21.25
CA ALA A 29 -16.34 8.25 -20.31
C ALA A 29 -14.94 8.86 -20.16
N GLY A 30 -13.91 8.03 -20.04
CA GLY A 30 -12.50 8.50 -20.01
C GLY A 30 -12.11 9.23 -21.29
N GLY A 31 -12.48 8.70 -22.46
CA GLY A 31 -12.26 9.36 -23.75
C GLY A 31 -12.96 10.71 -23.87
N ILE A 32 -14.20 10.82 -23.38
CA ILE A 32 -14.94 12.10 -23.33
C ILE A 32 -14.23 13.10 -22.42
N ILE A 33 -13.75 12.67 -21.25
CA ILE A 33 -12.99 13.54 -20.33
C ILE A 33 -11.73 14.07 -21.01
N PHE A 34 -10.96 13.22 -21.71
CA PHE A 34 -9.78 13.67 -22.44
C PHE A 34 -10.12 14.66 -23.56
N ALA A 35 -11.22 14.43 -24.29
CA ALA A 35 -11.69 15.36 -25.32
C ALA A 35 -12.03 16.73 -24.72
N LEU A 36 -12.72 16.76 -23.57
CA LEU A 36 -13.08 18.00 -22.86
C LEU A 36 -11.85 18.75 -22.33
N LEU A 37 -10.77 18.03 -22.00
CA LEU A 37 -9.48 18.62 -21.60
C LEU A 37 -8.62 19.06 -22.80
N GLY A 38 -9.09 18.88 -24.04
CA GLY A 38 -8.37 19.27 -25.25
C GLY A 38 -7.33 18.24 -25.74
N TYR A 39 -7.32 17.03 -25.18
CA TYR A 39 -6.41 15.96 -25.60
C TYR A 39 -7.09 15.01 -26.59
N PRO A 40 -6.36 14.51 -27.61
CA PRO A 40 -6.88 13.50 -28.54
C PRO A 40 -7.24 12.19 -27.79
N PRO A 41 -8.52 11.79 -27.72
CA PRO A 41 -8.96 10.70 -26.83
C PRO A 41 -8.29 9.37 -27.10
N LEU A 42 -8.15 9.00 -28.37
CA LEU A 42 -7.57 7.72 -28.76
C LEU A 42 -6.08 7.63 -28.38
N ALA A 43 -5.34 8.71 -28.56
CA ALA A 43 -3.92 8.76 -28.18
C ALA A 43 -3.77 8.75 -26.65
N ALA A 44 -4.61 9.49 -25.91
CA ALA A 44 -4.61 9.45 -24.45
C ALA A 44 -4.94 8.05 -23.89
N LEU A 45 -5.92 7.36 -24.49
CA LEU A 45 -6.24 5.97 -24.14
C LEU A 45 -5.09 5.01 -24.49
N TYR A 46 -4.41 5.21 -25.62
CA TYR A 46 -3.22 4.45 -25.98
C TYR A 46 -2.10 4.63 -24.94
N GLU A 47 -1.80 5.87 -24.55
CA GLU A 47 -0.77 6.17 -23.54
C GLU A 47 -1.10 5.59 -22.17
N PHE A 48 -2.39 5.50 -21.83
CA PHE A 48 -2.82 4.97 -20.54
C PHE A 48 -2.80 3.44 -20.49
N PHE A 49 -3.29 2.77 -21.53
CA PHE A 49 -3.53 1.31 -21.51
C PHE A 49 -2.50 0.50 -22.29
N ILE A 50 -1.94 1.04 -23.37
CA ILE A 50 -1.11 0.27 -24.30
C ILE A 50 0.36 0.63 -24.14
N ALA A 51 0.71 1.92 -24.05
CA ALA A 51 2.09 2.36 -23.95
C ALA A 51 2.85 1.65 -22.80
N PRO A 52 2.32 1.54 -21.56
CA PRO A 52 3.04 0.90 -20.45
C PRO A 52 3.38 -0.59 -20.69
N LEU A 53 2.65 -1.26 -21.59
CA LEU A 53 2.84 -2.66 -21.95
C LEU A 53 3.60 -2.85 -23.27
N SER A 54 3.82 -1.76 -24.02
CA SER A 54 4.38 -1.81 -25.38
C SER A 54 5.87 -2.16 -25.41
N ARG A 55 6.60 -1.86 -24.33
CA ARG A 55 8.05 -2.05 -24.26
C ARG A 55 8.49 -2.69 -22.94
N PRO A 56 9.53 -3.56 -22.97
CA PRO A 56 10.01 -4.24 -21.75
C PRO A 56 10.45 -3.29 -20.62
N ASP A 57 11.05 -2.15 -20.94
CA ASP A 57 11.44 -1.14 -19.94
C ASP A 57 10.24 -0.47 -19.26
N GLN A 58 9.14 -0.26 -20.01
CA GLN A 58 7.91 0.29 -19.44
C GLN A 58 7.19 -0.72 -18.56
N VAL A 59 7.21 -2.00 -18.93
CA VAL A 59 6.72 -3.10 -18.08
C VAL A 59 7.52 -3.15 -16.77
N GLY A 60 8.84 -2.97 -16.82
CA GLY A 60 9.68 -2.85 -15.63
C GLY A 60 9.24 -1.69 -14.72
N ASN A 61 9.02 -0.51 -15.28
CA ASN A 61 8.53 0.66 -14.54
C ASN A 61 7.11 0.47 -13.98
N LEU A 62 6.25 -0.25 -14.70
CA LEU A 62 4.90 -0.60 -14.25
C LEU A 62 4.97 -1.51 -13.01
N LEU A 63 5.85 -2.51 -13.02
CA LEU A 63 6.06 -3.39 -11.87
C LEU A 63 6.58 -2.62 -10.65
N VAL A 64 7.50 -1.66 -10.86
CA VAL A 64 8.01 -0.77 -9.80
C VAL A 64 6.87 0.02 -9.17
N LYS A 65 6.01 0.65 -9.99
CA LYS A 65 4.83 1.37 -9.48
C LYS A 65 3.81 0.46 -8.79
N ALA A 66 3.78 -0.83 -9.14
CA ALA A 66 2.90 -1.80 -8.49
C ALA A 66 3.41 -2.27 -7.12
N CYS A 67 4.71 -2.18 -6.82
CA CYS A 67 5.29 -2.68 -5.55
C CYS A 67 4.57 -2.14 -4.32
N PRO A 68 4.42 -0.81 -4.15
CA PRO A 68 3.83 -0.28 -2.91
C PRO A 68 2.37 -0.72 -2.77
N LEU A 69 1.64 -0.79 -3.89
CA LEU A 69 0.25 -1.22 -3.93
C LEU A 69 0.09 -2.69 -3.54
N ILE A 70 0.96 -3.58 -4.02
CA ILE A 70 0.96 -5.00 -3.66
C ILE A 70 1.24 -5.17 -2.16
N ILE A 71 2.22 -4.45 -1.62
CA ILE A 71 2.60 -4.54 -0.21
C ILE A 71 1.48 -3.99 0.69
N ILE A 72 0.95 -2.80 0.39
CA ILE A 72 -0.14 -2.18 1.15
C ILE A 72 -1.39 -3.06 1.11
N SER A 73 -1.80 -3.55 -0.07
CA SER A 73 -2.96 -4.42 -0.20
C SER A 73 -2.79 -5.73 0.57
N THR A 74 -1.58 -6.29 0.58
CA THR A 74 -1.24 -7.46 1.40
C THR A 74 -1.35 -7.15 2.89
N GLY A 75 -1.01 -5.95 3.36
CA GLY A 75 -1.25 -5.54 4.75
C GLY A 75 -2.73 -5.35 5.08
N LEU A 76 -3.47 -4.65 4.22
CA LEU A 76 -4.89 -4.36 4.41
C LEU A 76 -5.75 -5.61 4.50
N ILE A 77 -5.39 -6.68 3.78
CA ILE A 77 -6.15 -7.94 3.80
C ILE A 77 -6.20 -8.56 5.21
N PHE A 78 -5.19 -8.34 6.07
CA PHE A 78 -5.22 -8.81 7.46
C PHE A 78 -6.31 -8.09 8.26
N CYS A 79 -6.42 -6.77 8.12
CA CYS A 79 -7.46 -5.97 8.75
C CYS A 79 -8.85 -6.41 8.26
N TYR A 80 -9.04 -6.50 6.94
CA TYR A 80 -10.35 -6.86 6.37
C TYR A 80 -10.79 -8.27 6.75
N ARG A 81 -9.87 -9.23 6.83
CA ARG A 81 -10.18 -10.58 7.31
C ARG A 81 -10.53 -10.64 8.80
N ALA A 82 -10.06 -9.68 9.61
CA ALA A 82 -10.46 -9.51 11.00
C ALA A 82 -11.73 -8.65 11.17
N ASN A 83 -12.37 -8.20 10.09
CA ASN A 83 -13.47 -7.24 10.11
C ASN A 83 -13.09 -5.91 10.80
N VAL A 84 -11.87 -5.46 10.54
CA VAL A 84 -11.30 -4.17 10.96
C VAL A 84 -10.98 -3.34 9.73
N TRP A 85 -11.22 -2.05 9.78
CA TRP A 85 -11.00 -1.15 8.65
C TRP A 85 -9.80 -0.25 8.89
N ASN A 86 -8.81 -0.31 7.99
CA ASN A 86 -7.67 0.59 8.01
C ASN A 86 -7.69 1.45 6.74
N ILE A 87 -8.22 2.67 6.83
CA ILE A 87 -8.21 3.63 5.71
C ILE A 87 -6.89 4.41 5.70
N GLY A 88 -6.25 4.57 6.86
CA GLY A 88 -5.03 5.35 7.03
C GLY A 88 -3.72 4.71 6.57
N ALA A 89 -3.77 3.77 5.62
CA ALA A 89 -2.56 3.14 5.08
C ALA A 89 -1.66 4.15 4.35
N GLU A 90 -2.25 5.18 3.73
CA GLU A 90 -1.50 6.29 3.13
C GLU A 90 -0.68 7.05 4.18
N GLY A 91 -1.26 7.37 5.34
CA GLY A 91 -0.51 7.97 6.44
C GLY A 91 0.60 7.05 6.98
N GLN A 92 0.32 5.75 7.12
CA GLN A 92 1.31 4.76 7.55
C GLN A 92 2.47 4.62 6.56
N LEU A 93 2.19 4.73 5.25
CA LEU A 93 3.19 4.79 4.19
C LEU A 93 4.09 6.02 4.34
N ILE A 94 3.49 7.21 4.55
CA ILE A 94 4.26 8.45 4.75
C ILE A 94 5.18 8.32 5.97
N LEU A 95 4.68 7.82 7.09
CA LEU A 95 5.49 7.62 8.29
C LEU A 95 6.59 6.57 8.09
N GLY A 96 6.33 5.54 7.29
CA GLY A 96 7.35 4.57 6.90
C GLY A 96 8.45 5.18 6.05
N ALA A 97 8.09 5.98 5.04
CA ALA A 97 9.03 6.72 4.21
C ALA A 97 9.89 7.67 5.06
N MET A 98 9.28 8.37 6.03
CA MET A 98 10.01 9.17 7.01
C MET A 98 10.93 8.29 7.88
N GLY A 99 10.47 7.14 8.36
CA GLY A 99 11.30 6.22 9.15
C GLY A 99 12.55 5.74 8.41
N ALA A 100 12.41 5.35 7.14
CA ALA A 100 13.54 5.02 6.28
C ALA A 100 14.44 6.22 6.00
N GLY A 101 13.86 7.36 5.64
CA GLY A 101 14.59 8.60 5.35
C GLY A 101 15.39 9.09 6.57
N TRP A 102 14.86 8.92 7.78
CA TRP A 102 15.57 9.27 9.00
C TRP A 102 16.87 8.46 9.18
N VAL A 103 16.83 7.15 8.91
CA VAL A 103 18.04 6.32 8.90
C VAL A 103 19.01 6.81 7.84
N ALA A 104 18.51 7.08 6.63
CA ALA A 104 19.35 7.52 5.53
C ALA A 104 20.07 8.85 5.78
N LEU A 105 19.36 9.81 6.37
CA LEU A 105 19.87 11.14 6.67
C LEU A 105 20.75 11.18 7.92
N SER A 106 20.57 10.24 8.85
CA SER A 106 21.38 10.15 10.07
C SER A 106 22.75 9.53 9.83
N PHE A 107 22.89 8.70 8.79
CA PHE A 107 24.14 8.01 8.44
C PHE A 107 24.54 8.28 6.97
N PRO A 108 24.84 9.54 6.61
CA PRO A 108 25.11 9.93 5.22
C PRO A 108 26.41 9.35 4.63
N GLU A 109 27.35 8.95 5.48
CA GLU A 109 28.64 8.36 5.07
C GLU A 109 28.64 6.83 5.12
N ALA A 110 27.50 6.20 5.45
CA ALA A 110 27.41 4.76 5.51
C ALA A 110 27.41 4.15 4.10
N GLU A 111 28.39 3.30 3.82
CA GLU A 111 28.45 2.49 2.58
C GLU A 111 27.94 1.05 2.78
N SER A 112 27.51 0.73 4.00
CA SER A 112 27.15 -0.63 4.39
C SER A 112 25.87 -1.11 3.73
N PRO A 113 25.85 -2.30 3.08
CA PRO A 113 24.62 -2.90 2.54
C PRO A 113 23.53 -3.15 3.60
N PHE A 114 23.89 -3.18 4.88
CA PHE A 114 22.93 -3.32 5.98
C PHE A 114 22.05 -2.08 6.18
N MET A 115 22.40 -0.96 5.55
CA MET A 115 21.62 0.27 5.59
C MET A 115 20.18 0.08 5.10
N ILE A 116 19.98 -0.62 3.96
CA ILE A 116 18.65 -0.92 3.41
C ILE A 116 17.83 -1.74 4.40
N VAL A 117 18.46 -2.69 5.10
CA VAL A 117 17.79 -3.51 6.12
C VAL A 117 17.36 -2.66 7.31
N ALA A 118 18.24 -1.76 7.78
CA ALA A 118 17.92 -0.83 8.86
C ALA A 118 16.79 0.14 8.46
N MET A 119 16.82 0.66 7.23
CA MET A 119 15.76 1.49 6.66
C MET A 119 14.43 0.73 6.61
N ALA A 120 14.43 -0.53 6.15
CA ALA A 120 13.24 -1.36 6.06
C ALA A 120 12.63 -1.64 7.44
N VAL A 121 13.48 -1.96 8.42
CA VAL A 121 13.05 -2.18 9.81
C VAL A 121 12.46 -0.90 10.39
N MET A 122 13.11 0.24 10.22
CA MET A 122 12.60 1.52 10.74
C MET A 122 11.32 1.96 10.03
N ALA A 123 11.19 1.73 8.73
CA ALA A 123 9.98 2.00 7.97
C ALA A 123 8.79 1.15 8.47
N MET A 124 9.03 -0.16 8.65
CA MET A 124 8.02 -1.06 9.22
C MET A 124 7.64 -0.67 10.65
N LEU A 125 8.60 -0.30 11.49
CA LEU A 125 8.34 0.13 12.86
C LEU A 125 7.53 1.42 12.89
N ALA A 126 7.92 2.44 12.12
CA ALA A 126 7.20 3.71 12.05
C ALA A 126 5.76 3.52 11.56
N GLY A 127 5.57 2.76 10.49
CA GLY A 127 4.23 2.43 9.97
C GLY A 127 3.41 1.60 10.95
N ALA A 128 4.00 0.61 11.61
CA ALA A 128 3.32 -0.23 12.61
C ALA A 128 2.90 0.58 13.84
N LEU A 129 3.76 1.47 14.32
CA LEU A 129 3.46 2.38 15.43
C LEU A 129 2.38 3.39 15.04
N TRP A 130 2.34 3.85 13.79
CA TRP A 130 1.26 4.73 13.32
C TRP A 130 -0.07 3.98 13.21
N GLY A 131 -0.05 2.75 12.70
CA GLY A 131 -1.24 1.86 12.64
C GLY A 131 -1.72 1.39 14.02
N ALA A 132 -0.81 1.30 14.99
CA ALA A 132 -1.12 0.98 16.38
C ALA A 132 -2.06 2.00 17.03
N ILE A 133 -1.98 3.28 16.66
CA ILE A 133 -2.79 4.36 17.25
C ILE A 133 -4.30 4.11 17.09
N PRO A 134 -4.86 3.97 15.85
CA PRO A 134 -6.27 3.68 15.67
C PRO A 134 -6.67 2.33 16.28
N GLY A 135 -5.79 1.33 16.24
CA GLY A 135 -6.01 0.03 16.89
C GLY A 135 -6.20 0.17 18.41
N LEU A 136 -5.29 0.86 19.08
CA LEU A 136 -5.33 1.11 20.52
C LEU A 136 -6.57 1.92 20.91
N LEU A 137 -6.89 2.97 20.14
CA LEU A 137 -8.06 3.82 20.42
C LEU A 137 -9.38 3.06 20.23
N LYS A 138 -9.47 2.19 19.23
CA LYS A 138 -10.60 1.27 19.06
C LYS A 138 -10.72 0.30 20.24
N ILE A 139 -9.63 -0.30 20.68
CA ILE A 139 -9.64 -1.30 21.77
C ILE A 139 -10.00 -0.66 23.11
N ARG A 140 -9.40 0.49 23.43
CA ARG A 140 -9.52 1.12 24.75
C ARG A 140 -10.75 2.01 24.87
N PHE A 141 -11.03 2.80 23.84
CA PHE A 141 -12.06 3.85 23.87
C PHE A 141 -13.24 3.56 22.94
N LYS A 142 -13.23 2.44 22.20
CA LYS A 142 -14.26 2.10 21.21
C LYS A 142 -14.42 3.18 20.13
N ALA A 143 -13.35 3.93 19.86
CA ALA A 143 -13.32 4.93 18.80
C ALA A 143 -13.46 4.24 17.43
N SER A 144 -14.05 4.95 16.47
CA SER A 144 -14.15 4.49 15.07
C SER A 144 -12.76 4.48 14.44
N GLU A 145 -12.22 3.30 14.17
CA GLU A 145 -10.92 3.14 13.52
C GLU A 145 -10.88 3.75 12.11
N ILE A 146 -12.03 3.80 11.44
CA ILE A 146 -12.22 4.39 10.11
C ILE A 146 -11.88 5.88 10.18
N LEU A 147 -12.55 6.61 11.08
CA LEU A 147 -12.37 8.05 11.21
C LEU A 147 -10.97 8.39 11.73
N VAL A 148 -10.51 7.68 12.76
CA VAL A 148 -9.19 7.95 13.36
C VAL A 148 -8.07 7.69 12.35
N SER A 149 -8.10 6.58 11.61
CA SER A 149 -7.06 6.27 10.61
C SER A 149 -7.07 7.25 9.44
N LEU A 150 -8.25 7.70 9.00
CA LEU A 150 -8.36 8.77 8.00
C LEU A 150 -7.77 10.09 8.51
N MET A 151 -8.13 10.52 9.72
CA MET A 151 -7.63 11.77 10.31
C MET A 151 -6.10 11.75 10.51
N LEU A 152 -5.55 10.60 10.90
CA LEU A 152 -4.10 10.41 11.03
C LEU A 152 -3.36 10.48 9.70
N THR A 153 -4.02 10.28 8.57
CA THR A 153 -3.41 10.48 7.24
C THR A 153 -3.13 11.94 6.97
N TYR A 154 -4.09 12.83 7.29
CA TYR A 154 -3.85 14.27 7.17
C TYR A 154 -2.73 14.76 8.09
N ILE A 155 -2.67 14.24 9.32
CA ILE A 155 -1.58 14.54 10.25
C ILE A 155 -0.24 14.10 9.65
N ALA A 156 -0.16 12.90 9.06
CA ALA A 156 1.05 12.41 8.40
C ALA A 156 1.50 13.31 7.24
N ILE A 157 0.55 13.76 6.40
CA ILE A 157 0.82 14.69 5.28
C ILE A 157 1.41 16.00 5.80
N PHE A 158 0.81 16.61 6.82
CA PHE A 158 1.34 17.86 7.40
C PHE A 158 2.68 17.64 8.10
N LEU A 159 2.87 16.49 8.74
CA LEU A 159 4.12 16.16 9.43
C LEU A 159 5.29 16.03 8.45
N VAL A 160 5.10 15.31 7.34
CA VAL A 160 6.15 15.18 6.31
C VAL A 160 6.43 16.52 5.65
N ASP A 161 5.39 17.31 5.30
CA ASP A 161 5.57 18.64 4.70
C ASP A 161 6.36 19.58 5.63
N TRP A 162 6.02 19.63 6.92
CA TRP A 162 6.78 20.39 7.90
C TRP A 162 8.22 19.89 8.02
N THR A 163 8.43 18.58 8.00
CA THR A 163 9.75 17.95 8.18
C THR A 163 10.70 18.29 7.04
N VAL A 164 10.24 18.19 5.79
CA VAL A 164 11.08 18.50 4.62
C VAL A 164 11.30 20.00 4.41
N ARG A 165 10.46 20.87 5.00
CA ARG A 165 10.63 22.33 4.95
C ARG A 165 11.44 22.90 6.10
N SER A 166 11.56 22.18 7.22
CA SER A 166 12.26 22.67 8.41
C SER A 166 13.43 21.75 8.79
N PRO A 167 13.27 20.68 9.59
CA PRO A 167 14.40 19.93 10.13
C PRO A 167 15.24 19.18 9.08
N TRP A 168 14.65 18.68 8.00
CA TRP A 168 15.35 17.89 6.99
C TRP A 168 15.62 18.64 5.69
N ARG A 169 15.28 19.93 5.65
CA ARG A 169 15.44 20.75 4.44
C ARG A 169 16.89 20.76 3.99
N ASP A 170 17.12 20.45 2.71
CA ASP A 170 18.42 20.68 2.10
C ASP A 170 18.66 22.20 1.92
N PRO A 171 19.74 22.77 2.49
CA PRO A 171 20.11 24.17 2.26
C PRO A 171 20.26 24.52 0.78
N LEU A 172 20.57 23.53 -0.07
CA LEU A 172 20.74 23.69 -1.52
C LEU A 172 19.45 23.48 -2.32
N ALA A 173 18.30 23.25 -1.67
CA ALA A 173 17.03 23.00 -2.36
C ALA A 173 16.33 24.27 -2.89
N PHE A 174 16.94 25.48 -2.81
CA PHE A 174 16.41 26.73 -3.37
C PHE A 174 14.90 27.00 -3.10
N GLY A 175 14.40 26.60 -1.92
CA GLY A 175 12.99 26.79 -1.53
C GLY A 175 12.05 25.62 -1.85
N PHE A 176 12.54 24.56 -2.50
CA PHE A 176 11.79 23.32 -2.69
C PHE A 176 11.77 22.47 -1.41
N PRO A 177 10.65 21.77 -1.13
CA PRO A 177 10.50 20.90 0.05
C PRO A 177 11.22 19.55 -0.17
N LEU A 178 12.56 19.59 -0.20
CA LEU A 178 13.42 18.44 -0.48
C LEU A 178 14.39 18.20 0.67
N THR A 179 14.67 16.92 0.94
CA THR A 179 15.76 16.52 1.80
C THR A 179 17.07 16.48 1.02
N LYS A 180 18.19 16.34 1.74
CA LYS A 180 19.46 15.95 1.11
C LYS A 180 19.29 14.61 0.41
N ALA A 181 20.07 14.40 -0.65
CA ALA A 181 20.15 13.10 -1.32
C ALA A 181 20.61 12.02 -0.33
N TYR A 182 20.04 10.83 -0.47
CA TYR A 182 20.45 9.67 0.31
C TYR A 182 21.76 9.10 -0.26
N PRO A 183 22.63 8.51 0.59
CA PRO A 183 23.81 7.83 0.09
C PRO A 183 23.43 6.63 -0.78
N ASP A 184 24.34 6.21 -1.67
CA ASP A 184 24.10 5.11 -2.60
C ASP A 184 23.71 3.80 -1.88
N ALA A 185 24.25 3.57 -0.67
CA ALA A 185 23.88 2.42 0.16
C ALA A 185 22.43 2.46 0.67
N GLY A 186 21.78 3.63 0.66
CA GLY A 186 20.37 3.83 0.99
C GLY A 186 19.44 3.74 -0.22
N LEU A 187 19.97 3.58 -1.44
CA LEU A 187 19.18 3.43 -2.66
C LEU A 187 18.99 1.95 -3.00
N ILE A 188 17.75 1.56 -3.31
CA ILE A 188 17.47 0.17 -3.70
C ILE A 188 18.12 -0.09 -5.07
N PRO A 189 19.03 -1.08 -5.20
CA PRO A 189 19.75 -1.28 -6.44
C PRO A 189 18.81 -1.69 -7.59
N VAL A 190 19.02 -1.05 -8.75
CA VAL A 190 18.35 -1.44 -10.00
C VAL A 190 18.83 -2.83 -10.41
N MET A 191 17.89 -3.71 -10.75
CA MET A 191 18.13 -5.08 -11.13
C MET A 191 18.70 -5.16 -12.56
N SER A 192 19.71 -6.01 -12.73
CA SER A 192 20.18 -6.43 -14.05
C SER A 192 19.90 -7.91 -14.23
N LEU A 193 19.23 -8.27 -15.32
CA LEU A 193 18.88 -9.65 -15.65
C LEU A 193 19.96 -10.24 -16.57
N PRO A 194 20.50 -11.42 -16.24
CA PRO A 194 21.46 -12.11 -17.10
C PRO A 194 20.88 -12.29 -18.52
N GLY A 195 21.62 -11.85 -19.53
CA GLY A 195 21.24 -11.97 -20.95
C GLY A 195 20.26 -10.92 -21.49
N ILE A 196 19.55 -10.18 -20.63
CA ILE A 196 18.55 -9.16 -21.04
C ILE A 196 19.04 -7.73 -20.72
N GLY A 197 19.88 -7.57 -19.70
CA GLY A 197 20.34 -6.26 -19.23
C GLY A 197 19.35 -5.63 -18.24
N ARG A 198 19.23 -4.30 -18.26
CA ARG A 198 18.32 -3.55 -17.37
C ARG A 198 16.95 -3.36 -18.01
N LEU A 199 15.89 -3.64 -17.26
CA LEU A 199 14.50 -3.40 -17.66
C LEU A 199 13.99 -2.10 -17.02
N GLY A 200 14.37 -0.95 -17.60
CA GLY A 200 14.00 0.36 -17.05
C GLY A 200 14.53 0.56 -15.63
N GLN A 201 13.67 1.00 -14.72
CA GLN A 201 13.98 1.21 -13.30
C GLN A 201 13.68 0.00 -12.41
N LEU A 202 13.47 -1.19 -13.00
CA LEU A 202 13.18 -2.40 -12.23
C LEU A 202 14.24 -2.62 -11.13
N HIS A 203 13.83 -2.62 -9.87
CA HIS A 203 14.72 -2.74 -8.71
C HIS A 203 14.29 -3.89 -7.79
N TRP A 204 15.14 -4.22 -6.80
CA TRP A 204 14.93 -5.33 -5.86
C TRP A 204 13.67 -5.23 -4.98
N GLY A 205 12.99 -4.07 -4.99
CA GLY A 205 11.68 -3.91 -4.34
C GLY A 205 10.58 -4.78 -4.95
N VAL A 206 10.65 -5.07 -6.26
CA VAL A 206 9.64 -5.90 -6.95
C VAL A 206 9.61 -7.33 -6.40
N PRO A 207 10.72 -8.09 -6.36
CA PRO A 207 10.74 -9.41 -5.72
C PRO A 207 10.29 -9.38 -4.25
N VAL A 208 10.67 -8.35 -3.50
CA VAL A 208 10.26 -8.18 -2.10
C VAL A 208 8.74 -8.04 -2.00
N ALA A 209 8.10 -7.26 -2.88
CA ALA A 209 6.65 -7.13 -2.90
C ALA A 209 5.93 -8.47 -3.16
N PHE A 210 6.42 -9.28 -4.11
CA PHE A 210 5.88 -10.61 -4.36
C PHE A 210 6.12 -11.57 -3.18
N LEU A 211 7.32 -11.53 -2.58
CA LEU A 211 7.63 -12.32 -1.40
C LEU A 211 6.70 -11.97 -0.24
N VAL A 212 6.45 -10.68 0.01
CA VAL A 212 5.49 -10.22 1.02
C VAL A 212 4.09 -10.75 0.74
N ALA A 213 3.62 -10.70 -0.51
CA ALA A 213 2.32 -11.25 -0.90
C ALA A 213 2.22 -12.76 -0.63
N ILE A 214 3.25 -13.54 -1.01
CA ILE A 214 3.32 -14.98 -0.76
C ILE A 214 3.34 -15.28 0.74
N CYS A 215 4.16 -14.56 1.51
CA CYS A 215 4.24 -14.71 2.96
C CYS A 215 2.91 -14.37 3.64
N GLY A 216 2.24 -13.29 3.20
CA GLY A 216 0.93 -12.89 3.71
C GLY A 216 -0.15 -13.93 3.43
N TRP A 217 -0.19 -14.45 2.19
CA TRP A 217 -1.08 -15.55 1.82
C TRP A 217 -0.82 -16.80 2.67
N PHE A 218 0.44 -17.22 2.80
CA PHE A 218 0.81 -18.39 3.59
C PHE A 218 0.40 -18.22 5.05
N TYR A 219 0.68 -17.07 5.67
CA TYR A 219 0.29 -16.80 7.05
C TYR A 219 -1.23 -16.87 7.23
N LEU A 220 -2.00 -16.20 6.39
CA LEU A 220 -3.46 -16.17 6.52
C LEU A 220 -4.13 -17.52 6.23
N THR A 221 -3.54 -18.36 5.38
CA THR A 221 -4.15 -19.64 4.99
C THR A 221 -3.64 -20.83 5.79
N ARG A 222 -2.37 -20.83 6.20
CA ARG A 222 -1.69 -22.01 6.79
C ARG A 222 -1.28 -21.85 8.25
N SER A 223 -1.50 -20.71 8.90
CA SER A 223 -1.12 -20.50 10.31
C SER A 223 -2.32 -20.44 11.28
N LEU A 224 -2.05 -20.72 12.56
CA LEU A 224 -3.04 -20.54 13.64
C LEU A 224 -3.44 -19.07 13.80
N GLY A 225 -2.49 -18.14 13.66
CA GLY A 225 -2.79 -16.69 13.70
C GLY A 225 -3.73 -16.28 12.55
N GLY A 226 -3.52 -16.82 11.35
CA GLY A 226 -4.43 -16.64 10.22
C GLY A 226 -5.83 -17.19 10.47
N TYR A 227 -5.94 -18.35 11.11
CA TYR A 227 -7.23 -18.91 11.54
C TYR A 227 -7.93 -18.01 12.58
N GLN A 228 -7.19 -17.51 13.57
CA GLN A 228 -7.71 -16.58 14.58
C GLN A 228 -8.25 -15.30 13.94
N ILE A 229 -7.50 -14.69 13.02
CA ILE A 229 -7.91 -13.49 12.29
C ILE A 229 -9.26 -13.72 11.57
N LYS A 230 -9.34 -14.78 10.78
CA LYS A 230 -10.57 -15.12 10.02
C LYS A 230 -11.75 -15.42 10.93
N LEU A 231 -11.56 -16.25 11.95
CA LEU A 231 -12.63 -16.61 12.89
C LEU A 231 -13.17 -15.40 13.65
N MET A 232 -12.27 -14.49 14.06
CA MET A 232 -12.66 -13.27 14.76
C MET A 232 -13.42 -12.29 13.85
N GLY A 233 -13.15 -12.29 12.55
CA GLY A 233 -13.90 -11.51 11.56
C GLY A 233 -15.27 -12.11 11.22
N ASP A 234 -15.31 -13.42 10.95
CA ASP A 234 -16.50 -14.13 10.48
C ASP A 234 -17.51 -14.42 11.61
N ALA A 235 -17.02 -14.89 12.76
CA ALA A 235 -17.84 -15.29 13.90
C ALA A 235 -17.20 -14.88 15.26
N PRO A 236 -17.21 -13.58 15.62
CA PRO A 236 -16.56 -13.08 16.83
C PRO A 236 -17.01 -13.78 18.13
N ARG A 237 -18.27 -14.24 18.20
CA ARG A 237 -18.79 -15.00 19.35
C ARG A 237 -18.13 -16.37 19.50
N ALA A 238 -17.97 -17.09 18.39
CA ALA A 238 -17.29 -18.39 18.36
C ALA A 238 -15.80 -18.24 18.68
N GLY A 239 -15.15 -17.18 18.16
CA GLY A 239 -13.75 -16.88 18.47
C GLY A 239 -13.52 -16.59 19.96
N ARG A 240 -14.42 -15.84 20.62
CA ARG A 240 -14.36 -15.63 22.08
C ARG A 240 -14.59 -16.91 22.87
N PHE A 241 -15.52 -17.78 22.42
CA PHE A 241 -15.73 -19.08 23.04
C PHE A 241 -14.49 -19.99 22.91
N ALA A 242 -13.78 -19.91 21.78
CA ALA A 242 -12.50 -20.59 21.57
C ALA A 242 -11.31 -19.96 22.32
N GLY A 243 -11.55 -18.92 23.15
CA GLY A 243 -10.52 -18.28 23.98
C GLY A 243 -9.69 -17.20 23.29
N PHE A 244 -10.04 -16.77 22.07
CA PHE A 244 -9.30 -15.75 21.35
C PHE A 244 -9.64 -14.33 21.82
N ASN A 245 -8.62 -13.47 21.94
CA ASN A 245 -8.77 -12.09 22.38
C ASN A 245 -8.90 -11.14 21.17
N GLN A 246 -10.09 -10.55 21.02
CA GLN A 246 -10.39 -9.62 19.92
C GLN A 246 -9.49 -8.38 19.91
N GLY A 247 -9.13 -7.86 21.08
CA GLY A 247 -8.25 -6.70 21.19
C GLY A 247 -6.85 -7.01 20.68
N ARG A 248 -6.30 -8.19 21.04
CA ARG A 248 -4.99 -8.62 20.53
C ARG A 248 -4.99 -8.79 19.02
N VAL A 249 -6.04 -9.41 18.46
CA VAL A 249 -6.17 -9.58 17.00
C VAL A 249 -6.26 -8.23 16.30
N THR A 250 -7.12 -7.32 16.81
CA THR A 250 -7.26 -5.96 16.28
C THR A 250 -5.93 -5.22 16.28
N MET A 251 -5.20 -5.26 17.39
CA MET A 251 -3.91 -4.59 17.51
C MET A 251 -2.89 -5.18 16.53
N PHE A 252 -2.82 -6.51 16.46
CA PHE A 252 -1.91 -7.22 15.58
C PHE A 252 -2.15 -6.87 14.11
N VAL A 253 -3.39 -6.96 13.63
CA VAL A 253 -3.68 -6.69 12.21
C VAL A 253 -3.42 -5.22 11.85
N MET A 254 -3.71 -4.28 12.76
CA MET A 254 -3.43 -2.85 12.52
C MET A 254 -1.92 -2.57 12.48
N MET A 255 -1.13 -3.18 13.36
CA MET A 255 0.33 -3.05 13.33
C MET A 255 0.94 -3.72 12.10
N VAL A 256 0.46 -4.91 11.70
CA VAL A 256 0.94 -5.59 10.48
C VAL A 256 0.58 -4.79 9.23
N SER A 257 -0.65 -4.31 9.13
CA SER A 257 -1.08 -3.46 8.01
C SER A 257 -0.26 -2.17 7.95
N GLY A 258 -0.03 -1.52 9.10
CA GLY A 258 0.80 -0.33 9.20
C GLY A 258 2.25 -0.59 8.87
N GLY A 259 2.82 -1.70 9.35
CA GLY A 259 4.21 -2.06 9.07
C GLY A 259 4.44 -2.37 7.60
N LEU A 260 3.53 -3.10 6.94
CA LEU A 260 3.62 -3.34 5.51
C LEU A 260 3.40 -2.05 4.70
N ALA A 261 2.45 -1.20 5.08
CA ALA A 261 2.32 0.12 4.45
C ALA A 261 3.58 0.98 4.65
N GLY A 262 4.21 0.90 5.82
CA GLY A 262 5.47 1.58 6.09
C GLY A 262 6.62 1.07 5.23
N LEU A 263 6.76 -0.25 5.09
CA LEU A 263 7.72 -0.87 4.15
C LEU A 263 7.49 -0.39 2.71
N ALA A 264 6.23 -0.29 2.30
CA ALA A 264 5.85 0.26 1.00
C ALA A 264 6.20 1.75 0.82
N GLY A 265 6.40 2.49 1.91
CA GLY A 265 6.89 3.87 1.86
C GLY A 265 8.41 3.97 1.68
N MET A 266 9.16 2.93 2.07
CA MET A 266 10.59 2.84 1.78
C MET A 266 10.85 2.43 0.31
N ILE A 267 10.04 1.51 -0.21
CA ILE A 267 10.18 0.89 -1.53
C ILE A 267 9.62 1.77 -2.64
#